data_AF-A0A2V6X6V5-F1
#
_entry.id   AF-A0A2V6X6V5-F1
#
_cell.length_a   1.000
_cell.length_b   1.000
_cell.length_c   1.000
_cell.angle_alpha   90.00
_cell.angle_beta   90.00
_cell.angle_gamma   90.00
#
_symmetry.space_group_name_H-M   'P 1'
#
loop_
_entity.id
_entity.type
_entity.pdbx_description
1 polymer ?
#
loop_
_entity_poly.entity_id
_entity_poly.type
_entity_poly.pdbx_seq_one_letter_code
_entity_poly.pdbx_strand_id
1 'polypeptide(L)'
;MAAGRRALADAGLDAHGGLAVMVGTEFGDMVSTISFVDGYLGRGPGGLSALLFPHTVMNTMAATTAIAVSAKGLSLTLSALTVAGELAIARAA
;
A
#
# COMPACT_ATOMS: atom_id res chain seq x y z
N MET A 1 3.49 -5.33 -2.48
CA MET A 1 3.10 -6.03 -3.74
C MET A 1 3.83 -7.36 -3.97
N ALA A 2 5.14 -7.40 -4.21
CA ALA A 2 5.84 -8.66 -4.53
C ALA A 2 5.72 -9.71 -3.41
N ALA A 3 5.84 -9.30 -2.15
CA ALA A 3 5.69 -10.19 -1.00
C ALA A 3 4.29 -10.84 -0.93
N GLY A 4 3.21 -10.09 -1.19
CA GLY A 4 1.85 -10.62 -1.20
C GLY A 4 1.63 -11.72 -2.25
N ARG A 5 2.16 -11.54 -3.46
CA ARG A 5 2.14 -12.58 -4.50
C ARG A 5 2.92 -13.82 -4.09
N ARG A 6 4.09 -13.64 -3.48
CA ARG A 6 4.90 -14.76 -2.98
C ARG A 6 4.18 -15.53 -1.87
N ALA A 7 3.55 -14.82 -0.93
CA ALA A 7 2.81 -15.45 0.17
C ALA A 7 1.63 -16.30 -0.33
N LEU A 8 0.89 -15.82 -1.33
CA LEU A 8 -0.20 -16.61 -1.94
C LEU A 8 0.33 -17.85 -2.69
N ALA A 9 1.39 -17.68 -3.48
CA ALA A 9 2.00 -18.79 -4.20
C ALA A 9 2.56 -19.87 -3.25
N ASP A 10 3.22 -19.45 -2.17
CA ASP A 10 3.75 -20.33 -1.13
C ASP A 10 2.61 -21.09 -0.40
N ALA A 11 1.49 -20.43 -0.15
CA ALA A 11 0.30 -21.04 0.44
C ALA A 11 -0.50 -21.92 -0.54
N GLY A 12 -0.16 -21.93 -1.84
CA GLY A 12 -0.95 -22.59 -2.88
C GLY A 12 -2.37 -22.01 -3.02
N LEU A 13 -2.55 -20.73 -2.68
CA LEU A 13 -3.83 -20.04 -2.70
C LEU A 13 -3.92 -19.09 -3.89
N ASP A 14 -5.07 -19.12 -4.56
CA ASP A 14 -5.46 -18.13 -5.54
C ASP A 14 -6.35 -17.06 -4.91
N ALA A 15 -6.23 -15.83 -5.39
CA ALA A 15 -7.06 -14.72 -4.96
C ALA A 15 -8.49 -14.82 -5.50
N HIS A 16 -9.28 -15.67 -4.87
CA HIS A 16 -10.72 -15.76 -5.12
C HIS A 16 -11.47 -14.60 -4.44
N GLY A 17 -12.74 -14.42 -4.81
CA GLY A 17 -13.57 -13.23 -4.54
C GLY A 17 -13.80 -12.79 -3.08
N GLY A 18 -13.17 -13.44 -2.10
CA GLY A 18 -13.20 -13.05 -0.69
C GLY A 18 -11.86 -12.58 -0.12
N LEU A 19 -10.77 -12.58 -0.89
CA LEU A 19 -9.45 -12.21 -0.36
C LEU A 19 -9.45 -10.76 0.11
N ALA A 20 -9.25 -10.57 1.41
CA ALA A 20 -8.98 -9.28 2.04
C ALA A 20 -7.46 -9.08 2.21
N VAL A 21 -7.04 -7.82 2.21
CA VAL A 21 -5.64 -7.41 2.37
C VAL A 21 -5.55 -6.40 3.51
N MET A 22 -4.68 -6.69 4.46
CA MET A 22 -4.28 -5.74 5.50
C MET A 22 -2.76 -5.56 5.42
N VAL A 23 -2.31 -4.32 5.28
CA VAL A 23 -0.87 -4.00 5.22
C VAL A 23 -0.54 -2.97 6.28
N GLY A 24 0.48 -3.28 7.09
CA GLY A 24 1.11 -2.33 7.98
C GLY A 24 2.11 -1.46 7.22
N THR A 25 2.10 -0.16 7.43
CA THR A 25 3.17 0.74 6.98
C THR A 25 3.33 1.89 7.94
N GLU A 26 4.56 2.36 8.14
CA GLU A 26 4.85 3.49 9.00
C GLU A 26 4.59 4.84 8.30
N PHE A 27 4.97 4.92 7.02
CA PHE A 27 4.98 6.18 6.27
C PHE A 27 4.34 6.09 4.87
N GLY A 28 3.74 4.94 4.51
CA GLY A 28 3.27 4.73 3.14
C GLY A 28 4.42 4.63 2.14
N ASP A 29 4.28 5.30 0.98
CA ASP A 29 5.34 5.43 -0.03
C ASP A 29 6.00 6.81 0.09
N MET A 30 6.98 6.89 1.00
CA MET A 30 7.68 8.13 1.33
C MET A 30 8.47 8.70 0.14
N VAL A 31 9.03 7.85 -0.72
CA VAL A 31 9.81 8.29 -1.89
C VAL A 31 8.92 9.02 -2.89
N SER A 32 7.75 8.46 -3.19
CA SER A 32 6.76 9.10 -4.08
C SER A 32 6.19 10.37 -3.46
N THR A 33 5.98 10.37 -2.14
CA THR A 33 5.52 11.56 -1.39
C THR A 33 6.51 12.71 -1.49
N ILE A 34 7.81 12.45 -1.27
CA ILE A 34 8.88 13.45 -1.43
C ILE A 34 8.90 13.97 -2.87
N SER A 35 8.89 13.06 -3.85
CA SER A 35 8.91 13.43 -5.28
C SER A 35 7.72 14.31 -5.68
N PHE A 36 6.53 14.05 -5.14
CA PHE A 36 5.34 14.86 -5.38
C PHE A 36 5.46 16.26 -4.78
N VAL A 37 5.95 16.36 -3.53
CA VAL A 37 6.15 17.64 -2.83
C VAL A 37 7.26 18.46 -3.47
N ASP A 38 8.39 17.85 -3.82
CA ASP A 38 9.51 18.51 -4.50
C ASP A 38 9.07 19.09 -5.86
N GLY A 39 8.19 18.38 -6.58
CA GLY A 39 7.57 18.89 -7.79
C GLY A 39 6.79 20.18 -7.55
N TYR A 40 5.97 20.22 -6.51
CA TYR A 40 5.22 21.42 -6.12
C TYR A 40 6.13 22.57 -5.69
N LEU A 41 7.10 22.30 -4.82
CA LEU A 41 8.00 23.32 -4.29
C LEU A 41 8.89 23.92 -5.39
N GLY A 42 9.30 23.11 -6.38
CA GLY A 42 10.17 23.55 -7.46
C GLY A 42 9.47 24.27 -8.61
N ARG A 43 8.24 23.86 -9.00
CA ARG A 43 7.55 24.39 -10.19
C ARG A 43 6.10 24.82 -9.94
N GLY A 44 5.68 24.90 -8.69
CA GLY A 44 4.30 25.16 -8.31
C GLY A 44 3.36 24.05 -8.77
N PRO A 45 2.06 24.34 -8.96
CA PRO A 45 1.06 23.36 -9.38
C PRO A 45 1.42 22.58 -10.66
N GLY A 46 2.12 23.22 -11.62
CA GLY A 46 2.56 22.57 -12.86
C GLY A 46 3.66 21.52 -12.67
N GLY A 47 4.26 21.44 -11.48
CA GLY A 47 5.22 20.38 -11.12
C GLY A 47 4.60 19.12 -10.55
N LEU A 48 3.29 19.12 -10.26
CA LEU A 48 2.59 17.98 -9.69
C LEU A 48 2.37 16.89 -10.74
N SER A 49 2.40 15.63 -10.30
CA SER A 49 2.08 14.47 -11.12
C SER A 49 0.84 13.76 -10.60
N ALA A 50 -0.18 13.65 -11.45
CA ALA A 50 -1.40 12.88 -11.16
C ALA A 50 -1.11 11.38 -10.94
N LEU A 51 0.00 10.87 -11.50
CA LEU A 51 0.42 9.49 -11.31
C LEU A 51 1.10 9.27 -9.95
N LEU A 52 1.73 10.31 -9.39
CA LEU A 52 2.37 10.23 -8.07
C LEU A 52 1.36 10.45 -6.94
N PHE A 53 0.28 11.21 -7.17
CA PHE A 53 -0.69 11.53 -6.13
C PHE A 53 -1.27 10.28 -5.40
N PRO A 54 -1.70 9.20 -6.09
CA PRO A 54 -2.19 8.00 -5.41
C PRO A 54 -1.13 7.29 -4.57
N HIS A 55 0.15 7.64 -4.72
CA HIS A 55 1.25 7.12 -3.93
C HIS A 55 1.57 7.97 -2.68
N THR A 56 0.92 9.11 -2.49
CA THR A 56 1.15 9.98 -1.32
C THR A 56 0.20 9.70 -0.16
N VAL A 57 -0.81 8.87 -0.38
CA VAL A 57 -1.79 8.49 0.64
C VAL A 57 -1.32 7.26 1.41
N MET A 58 -1.66 7.19 2.70
CA MET A 58 -1.17 6.11 3.55
C MET A 58 -1.60 4.72 3.07
N ASN A 59 -2.75 4.61 2.40
CA ASN A 59 -3.29 3.34 1.95
C ASN A 59 -2.63 2.76 0.69
N THR A 60 -1.66 3.44 0.08
CA THR A 60 -1.02 3.01 -1.17
C THR A 60 -0.51 1.57 -1.07
N MET A 61 0.13 1.19 0.04
CA MET A 61 0.72 -0.14 0.17
C MET A 61 -0.33 -1.26 0.20
N ALA A 62 -1.47 -1.03 0.85
CA ALA A 62 -2.60 -1.96 0.85
C ALA A 62 -3.29 -1.98 -0.52
N ALA A 63 -3.60 -0.82 -1.08
CA ALA A 63 -4.28 -0.69 -2.37
C ALA A 63 -3.48 -1.34 -3.51
N THR A 64 -2.20 -1.02 -3.62
CA THR A 64 -1.32 -1.61 -4.63
C THR A 64 -1.16 -3.11 -4.42
N THR A 65 -1.03 -3.58 -3.18
CA THR A 65 -0.95 -5.02 -2.89
C THR A 65 -2.25 -5.74 -3.26
N ALA A 66 -3.41 -5.19 -2.93
CA ALA A 66 -4.71 -5.71 -3.32
C ALA A 66 -4.85 -5.83 -4.85
N ILE A 67 -4.44 -4.80 -5.60
CA ILE A 67 -4.40 -4.85 -7.08
C ILE A 67 -3.46 -5.96 -7.57
N ALA A 68 -2.24 -6.01 -7.02
CA ALA A 68 -1.20 -6.96 -7.42
C ALA A 68 -1.58 -8.43 -7.21
N VAL A 69 -2.47 -8.70 -6.25
CA VAL A 69 -2.97 -10.03 -5.97
C VAL A 69 -4.41 -10.21 -6.42
N SER A 70 -5.02 -9.27 -7.14
CA SER A 70 -6.43 -9.36 -7.56
C SER A 70 -7.46 -9.52 -6.41
N ALA A 71 -7.13 -9.06 -5.20
CA ALA A 71 -8.04 -9.09 -4.06
C ALA A 71 -9.31 -8.27 -4.31
N LYS A 72 -10.46 -8.80 -3.87
CA LYS A 72 -11.79 -8.18 -4.03
C LYS A 72 -12.51 -7.91 -2.71
N GLY A 73 -11.95 -8.37 -1.58
CA GLY A 73 -12.45 -8.09 -0.24
C GLY A 73 -11.95 -6.75 0.30
N LEU A 74 -11.96 -6.64 1.64
CA LEU A 74 -11.47 -5.44 2.34
C LEU A 74 -9.99 -5.17 2.01
N SER A 75 -9.65 -3.88 1.85
CA SER A 75 -8.26 -3.41 1.71
C SER A 75 -8.00 -2.34 2.77
N LEU A 76 -7.21 -2.70 3.78
CA LEU A 76 -6.99 -1.89 4.98
C LEU A 76 -5.51 -1.61 5.21
N THR A 77 -5.23 -0.45 5.79
CA THR A 77 -3.89 -0.04 6.21
C THR A 77 -3.89 0.25 7.69
N LEU A 78 -2.90 -0.31 8.39
CA LEU A 78 -2.59 0.09 9.76
C LEU A 78 -1.30 0.90 9.76
N SER A 79 -1.36 2.09 10.35
CA SER A 79 -0.23 2.99 10.47
C SER A 79 0.19 3.13 11.92
N ALA A 80 1.42 2.70 12.22
CA ALA A 80 2.04 2.83 13.53
C ALA A 80 3.56 2.87 13.35
N LEU A 81 4.24 3.64 14.20
CA LEU A 81 5.70 3.63 14.22
C LEU A 81 6.19 2.27 14.69
N THR A 82 7.17 1.68 14.01
CA THR A 82 7.88 0.44 14.38
C THR A 82 7.07 -0.87 14.45
N VAL A 83 5.75 -0.81 14.69
CA VAL A 83 4.91 -2.00 14.98
C VAL A 83 3.73 -2.19 14.01
N ALA A 84 3.69 -1.46 12.89
CA ALA A 84 2.56 -1.51 11.97
C ALA A 84 2.32 -2.89 11.38
N GLY A 85 3.39 -3.65 11.09
CA GLY A 85 3.30 -4.98 10.51
C GLY A 85 2.69 -6.00 11.47
N GLU A 86 3.17 -6.00 12.71
CA GLU A 86 2.69 -6.85 13.80
C GLU A 86 1.23 -6.57 14.11
N LEU A 87 0.86 -5.27 14.20
CA LEU A 87 -0.53 -4.87 14.39
C LEU A 87 -1.43 -5.34 13.24
N ALA A 88 -0.93 -5.28 11.99
CA ALA A 88 -1.70 -5.72 10.83
C ALA A 88 -1.98 -7.22 10.88
N ILE A 89 -1.01 -8.02 11.30
CA ILE A 89 -1.20 -9.47 11.51
C ILE A 89 -2.16 -9.72 12.68
N ALA A 90 -1.93 -9.07 13.82
CA ALA A 90 -2.74 -9.25 15.03
C ALA A 90 -4.22 -8.89 14.81
N ARG A 91 -4.51 -7.94 13.92
CA ARG A 91 -5.89 -7.50 13.61
C ARG A 91 -6.57 -8.32 12.51
N ALA A 92 -5.79 -9.06 11.72
CA ALA A 92 -6.27 -9.89 10.61
C ALA A 92 -6.54 -11.35 11.02
N ALA A 93 -5.98 -11.80 12.14
CA ALA A 93 -6.30 -13.08 12.80
C ALA A 93 -7.67 -13.04 13.50
#